data_AF-A0A7W1ADZ4-F1
#
_entry.id   AF-A0A7W1ADZ4-F1
#
_cell.length_a   1.000
_cell.length_b   1.000
_cell.length_c   1.000
_cell.angle_alpha   90.00
_cell.angle_beta   90.00
_cell.angle_gamma   90.00
#
_symmetry.space_group_name_H-M   'P 1'
#
loop_
_entity.id
_entity.type
_entity.pdbx_description
1 polymer ?
#
loop_
_entity_poly.entity_id
_entity_poly.type
_entity_poly.pdbx_seq_one_letter_code
_entity_poly.pdbx_strand_id
1 'polypeptide(L)'
;MAEPGTLAPPAAPRRDRWRPDRWRPDRRLLGRLVVGWAGTLAAAHLFRYGLRLPNLLMVAESLAYLALFAGLLSLASMRAWLFAIPAPHRVALAGFVGLVTWGQLVVKSRDTFPFTAWTMYARAEPRRLVEYYRYHGVDAQGRAVDVDPADEFTFVNSAEIASRVKYIGRPATTPEGTAGREEARTRVRDLLTAVAAAYNRSHPDAPLRSLEFVHYAWDYRTQPLAEVVPSPVLSIQVTPEPAR
;
A
#
# COMPACT_ATOMS: atom_id res chain seq x y z
N MET A 1 67.37 -25.22 -24.08
CA MET A 1 66.98 -25.61 -22.71
C MET A 1 66.86 -24.34 -21.90
N ALA A 2 65.63 -23.90 -21.63
CA ALA A 2 65.35 -22.67 -20.86
C ALA A 2 65.08 -23.05 -19.40
N GLU A 3 65.68 -22.30 -18.47
CA GLU A 3 65.49 -22.52 -17.03
C GLU A 3 64.02 -22.32 -16.61
N PRO A 4 63.51 -23.12 -15.67
CA PRO A 4 62.17 -22.94 -15.13
C PRO A 4 62.15 -21.70 -14.22
N GLY A 5 61.57 -20.62 -14.73
CA GLY A 5 61.34 -19.39 -13.97
C GLY A 5 60.47 -19.65 -12.73
N THR A 6 61.06 -19.44 -11.56
CA THR A 6 60.39 -19.48 -10.26
C THR A 6 59.37 -18.34 -10.19
N LEU A 7 58.09 -18.66 -10.40
CA LEU A 7 56.98 -17.74 -10.13
C LEU A 7 56.94 -17.47 -8.62
N ALA A 8 57.29 -16.25 -8.23
CA ALA A 8 57.10 -15.78 -6.86
C ALA A 8 55.61 -15.88 -6.49
N PRO A 9 55.27 -16.38 -5.30
CA PRO A 9 53.87 -16.47 -4.89
C PRO A 9 53.23 -15.08 -4.84
N PRO A 10 51.95 -14.94 -5.22
CA PRO A 10 51.25 -13.67 -5.16
C PRO A 10 51.28 -13.14 -3.72
N ALA A 11 51.72 -11.90 -3.56
CA ALA A 11 51.77 -11.22 -2.28
C ALA A 11 50.39 -11.31 -1.60
N ALA A 12 50.37 -11.85 -0.38
CA ALA A 12 49.15 -11.93 0.42
C ALA A 12 48.51 -10.54 0.53
N PRO A 13 47.17 -10.41 0.39
CA PRO A 13 46.51 -9.12 0.47
C PRO A 13 46.86 -8.47 1.79
N ARG A 14 47.50 -7.29 1.73
CA ARG A 14 47.78 -6.45 2.90
C ARG A 14 46.46 -6.29 3.64
N ARG A 15 46.37 -6.89 4.83
CA ARG A 15 45.37 -6.55 5.84
C ARG A 15 45.67 -5.11 6.28
N ASP A 16 45.28 -4.16 5.45
CA ASP A 16 45.23 -2.76 5.86
C ASP A 16 44.31 -2.73 7.07
N ARG A 17 44.93 -2.33 8.20
CA ARG A 17 44.31 -2.23 9.50
C ARG A 17 43.02 -1.44 9.32
N TRP A 18 41.90 -2.13 9.44
CA TRP A 18 40.58 -1.54 9.63
C TRP A 18 40.65 -0.77 10.95
N ARG A 19 41.18 0.45 10.90
CA ARG A 19 41.09 1.39 12.01
C ARG A 19 39.63 1.83 12.00
N PRO A 20 38.85 1.54 13.05
CA PRO A 20 37.56 2.18 13.22
C PRO A 20 37.86 3.62 13.63
N ASP A 21 38.29 4.45 12.68
CA ASP A 21 38.38 5.88 12.91
C ASP A 21 36.99 6.34 13.32
N ARG A 22 36.94 6.98 14.49
CA ARG A 22 35.71 7.29 15.21
C ARG A 22 34.72 7.96 14.28
N TRP A 23 33.71 7.16 13.95
CA TRP A 23 32.71 7.42 12.95
C TRP A 23 31.89 8.64 13.39
N ARG A 24 32.17 9.81 12.81
CA ARG A 24 31.30 10.98 12.97
C ARG A 24 30.48 11.13 11.69
N PRO A 25 29.14 10.95 11.75
CA PRO A 25 28.30 11.26 10.61
C PRO A 25 28.58 12.71 10.21
N ASP A 26 28.77 12.95 8.92
CA ASP A 26 28.93 14.30 8.40
C ASP A 26 27.68 15.09 8.77
N ARG A 27 27.82 15.97 9.77
CA ARG A 27 26.71 16.77 10.31
C ARG A 27 26.03 17.59 9.22
N ARG A 28 26.76 17.97 8.17
CA ARG A 28 26.20 18.73 7.03
C ARG A 28 25.30 17.84 6.18
N LEU A 29 25.71 16.60 5.92
CA LEU A 29 24.91 15.64 5.17
C LEU A 29 23.64 15.26 5.95
N LEU A 30 23.77 15.01 7.25
CA LEU A 30 22.63 14.73 8.12
C LEU A 30 21.66 15.92 8.17
N GLY A 31 22.17 17.15 8.28
CA GLY A 31 21.35 18.36 8.26
C GLY A 31 20.55 18.50 6.96
N ARG A 32 21.19 18.30 5.80
CA ARG A 32 20.51 18.33 4.49
C ARG A 32 19.44 17.25 4.36
N LEU A 33 19.74 16.04 4.84
CA LEU A 33 18.81 14.93 4.87
C LEU A 33 17.56 15.29 5.69
N VAL A 34 17.74 15.78 6.92
CA VAL A 34 16.64 16.17 7.82
C VAL A 34 15.79 17.27 7.21
N VAL A 35 16.41 18.32 6.65
CA VAL A 35 15.68 19.44 6.02
C VAL A 35 14.89 18.96 4.80
N GLY A 36 15.51 18.16 3.92
CA GLY A 36 14.83 17.59 2.76
C GLY A 36 13.65 16.70 3.18
N TRP A 37 13.86 15.86 4.20
CA TRP A 37 12.82 14.97 4.73
C TRP A 37 11.65 15.72 5.34
N ALA A 38 11.93 16.77 6.13
CA ALA A 38 10.91 17.62 6.71
C ALA A 38 10.10 18.34 5.63
N GLY A 39 10.75 18.82 4.56
CA GLY A 39 10.08 19.40 3.39
C GLY A 39 9.15 18.40 2.69
N THR A 40 9.63 17.18 2.46
CA THR A 40 8.82 16.09 1.86
C THR A 40 7.61 15.75 2.75
N LEU A 41 7.80 15.62 4.05
CA LEU A 41 6.72 15.34 4.99
C LEU A 41 5.68 16.47 5.04
N ALA A 42 6.14 17.73 5.08
CA ALA A 42 5.26 18.90 5.11
C ALA A 42 4.42 19.00 3.83
N ALA A 43 5.05 18.82 2.67
CA ALA A 43 4.36 18.84 1.40
C ALA A 43 3.39 17.65 1.25
N ALA A 44 3.78 16.45 1.71
CA ALA A 44 2.94 15.25 1.72
C ALA A 44 1.69 15.46 2.57
N HIS A 45 1.89 16.03 3.77
CA HIS A 45 0.83 16.36 4.70
C HIS A 45 -0.12 17.43 4.14
N LEU A 46 0.43 18.52 3.61
CA LEU A 46 -0.34 19.61 3.00
C LEU A 46 -1.19 19.11 1.83
N PHE A 47 -0.63 18.26 0.97
CA PHE A 47 -1.35 17.70 -0.18
C PHE A 47 -2.51 16.80 0.26
N ARG A 48 -2.32 15.97 1.29
CA ARG A 48 -3.31 14.98 1.74
C ARG A 48 -4.39 15.55 2.67
N TYR A 49 -4.00 16.44 3.57
CA TYR A 49 -4.84 16.87 4.70
C TYR A 49 -5.05 18.39 4.74
N GLY A 50 -4.48 19.15 3.80
CA GLY A 50 -4.52 20.60 3.79
C GLY A 50 -3.81 21.19 5.02
N LEU A 51 -4.40 22.24 5.61
CA LEU A 51 -3.86 22.95 6.77
C LEU A 51 -4.15 22.28 8.13
N ARG A 52 -4.58 21.01 8.14
CA ARG A 52 -4.80 20.26 9.39
C ARG A 52 -3.47 19.98 10.09
N LEU A 53 -3.48 19.65 11.37
CA LEU A 53 -2.26 19.20 12.06
C LEU A 53 -1.85 17.79 11.61
N PRO A 54 -0.55 17.49 11.49
CA PRO A 54 -0.06 16.15 11.17
C PRO A 54 -0.41 15.16 12.26
N ASN A 55 -0.88 13.98 11.83
CA ASN A 55 -1.14 12.87 12.74
C ASN A 55 0.19 12.43 13.39
N LEU A 56 0.19 12.30 14.73
CA LEU A 56 1.38 11.86 15.49
C LEU A 56 1.94 10.53 15.00
N LEU A 57 1.08 9.60 14.57
CA LEU A 57 1.51 8.32 14.02
C LEU A 57 2.32 8.50 12.73
N MET A 58 1.84 9.37 11.82
CA MET A 58 2.55 9.68 10.57
C MET A 58 3.90 10.34 10.83
N VAL A 59 3.98 11.23 11.84
CA VAL A 59 5.25 11.82 12.27
C VAL A 59 6.20 10.76 12.81
N ALA A 60 5.71 9.85 13.67
CA ALA A 60 6.51 8.77 14.22
C ALA A 60 7.03 7.81 13.15
N GLU A 61 6.19 7.39 12.21
CA GLU A 61 6.58 6.55 11.05
C GLU A 61 7.62 7.25 10.18
N SER A 62 7.41 8.53 9.89
CA SER A 62 8.36 9.35 9.13
C SER A 62 9.73 9.45 9.81
N LEU A 63 9.75 9.64 11.14
CA LEU A 63 10.99 9.62 11.93
C LEU A 63 11.68 8.26 11.92
N ALA A 64 10.91 7.16 11.97
CA ALA A 64 11.45 5.81 11.88
C ALA A 64 12.13 5.57 10.52
N TYR A 65 11.49 5.96 9.42
CA TYR A 65 12.09 5.89 8.09
C TYR A 65 13.34 6.76 7.95
N LEU A 66 13.31 7.99 8.48
CA LEU A 66 14.47 8.87 8.51
C LEU A 66 15.64 8.26 9.27
N ALA A 67 15.37 7.65 10.43
CA ALA A 67 16.38 6.96 11.24
C ALA A 67 16.99 5.76 10.51
N LEU A 68 16.16 4.96 9.83
CA LEU A 68 16.62 3.85 8.98
C LEU A 68 17.48 4.36 7.82
N PHE A 69 17.08 5.44 7.15
CA PHE A 69 17.83 6.00 6.03
C PHE A 69 19.17 6.59 6.48
N ALA A 70 19.17 7.34 7.59
CA ALA A 70 20.38 7.85 8.21
C ALA A 70 21.31 6.71 8.68
N GLY A 71 20.74 5.64 9.23
CA GLY A 71 21.46 4.42 9.60
C GLY A 71 22.05 3.69 8.41
N LEU A 72 21.34 3.57 7.29
CA LEU A 72 21.89 2.96 6.08
C LEU A 72 23.02 3.81 5.48
N LEU A 73 22.83 5.12 5.40
CA LEU A 73 23.89 6.06 5.00
C LEU A 73 25.04 6.13 6.01
N SER A 74 24.84 5.60 7.23
CA SER A 74 25.92 5.44 8.19
C SER A 74 26.90 4.31 7.85
N LEU A 75 26.51 3.39 6.97
CA LEU A 75 27.38 2.31 6.56
C LEU A 75 28.39 2.83 5.53
N ALA A 76 29.69 2.72 5.85
CA ALA A 76 30.77 3.15 4.96
C ALA A 76 30.67 2.50 3.57
N SER A 77 30.34 1.21 3.52
CA SER A 77 30.14 0.47 2.27
C SER A 77 28.99 1.05 1.44
N MET A 78 27.88 1.41 2.08
CA MET A 78 26.72 1.99 1.40
C MET A 78 27.05 3.37 0.83
N ARG A 79 27.77 4.20 1.60
CA ARG A 79 28.26 5.51 1.10
C ARG A 79 29.23 5.36 -0.05
N ALA A 80 30.22 4.47 0.07
CA ALA A 80 31.21 4.25 -0.97
C ALA A 80 30.51 3.81 -2.27
N TRP A 81 29.55 2.90 -2.17
CA TRP A 81 28.70 2.49 -3.28
C TRP A 81 27.91 3.67 -3.86
N LEU A 82 27.22 4.44 -3.03
CA LEU A 82 26.41 5.57 -3.47
C LEU A 82 27.25 6.66 -4.15
N PHE A 83 28.45 6.95 -3.64
CA PHE A 83 29.34 7.95 -4.22
C PHE A 83 30.09 7.47 -5.46
N ALA A 84 30.23 6.15 -5.66
CA ALA A 84 30.75 5.57 -6.91
C ALA A 84 29.79 5.76 -8.09
N ILE A 85 28.50 5.98 -7.82
CA ILE A 85 27.50 6.23 -8.87
C ILE A 85 27.71 7.64 -9.47
N PRO A 86 27.69 7.78 -10.81
CA PRO A 86 27.75 9.09 -11.47
C PRO A 86 26.65 10.03 -10.99
N ALA A 87 26.96 11.33 -10.89
CA ALA A 87 26.05 12.36 -10.40
C ALA A 87 24.61 12.30 -10.98
N PRO A 88 24.37 12.15 -12.29
CA PRO A 88 22.99 12.12 -12.82
C PRO A 88 22.18 10.93 -12.29
N HIS A 89 22.82 9.76 -12.15
CA HIS A 89 22.18 8.55 -11.62
C HIS A 89 21.91 8.67 -10.11
N ARG A 90 22.76 9.38 -9.36
CA ARG A 90 22.49 9.67 -7.94
C ARG A 90 21.26 10.56 -7.76
N VAL A 91 21.09 11.57 -8.63
CA VAL A 91 19.91 12.42 -8.62
C VAL A 91 18.66 11.61 -8.97
N ALA A 92 18.73 10.75 -10.00
CA ALA A 92 17.63 9.86 -10.34
C ALA A 92 17.27 8.90 -9.18
N LEU A 93 18.27 8.30 -8.52
CA LEU A 93 18.07 7.44 -7.36
C LEU A 93 17.45 8.21 -6.18
N ALA A 94 17.95 9.42 -5.88
CA ALA A 94 17.40 10.26 -4.83
C ALA A 94 15.95 10.66 -5.14
N GLY A 95 15.65 10.99 -6.39
CA GLY A 95 14.29 11.26 -6.86
C GLY A 95 13.37 10.03 -6.71
N PHE A 96 13.84 8.85 -7.12
CA PHE A 96 13.11 7.60 -6.96
C PHE A 96 12.80 7.30 -5.49
N VAL A 97 13.80 7.40 -4.61
CA VAL A 97 13.61 7.23 -3.16
C VAL A 97 12.62 8.25 -2.62
N GLY A 98 12.74 9.52 -3.02
CA GLY A 98 11.83 10.58 -2.63
C GLY A 98 10.38 10.30 -3.04
N LEU A 99 10.15 9.83 -4.27
CA LEU A 99 8.83 9.43 -4.77
C LEU A 99 8.27 8.21 -4.03
N VAL A 100 9.11 7.22 -3.72
CA VAL A 100 8.72 6.04 -2.93
C VAL A 100 8.31 6.46 -1.52
N THR A 101 9.11 7.29 -0.85
CA THR A 101 8.78 7.80 0.49
C THR A 101 7.52 8.66 0.47
N TRP A 102 7.37 9.53 -0.54
CA TRP A 102 6.15 10.30 -0.76
C TRP A 102 4.93 9.39 -0.91
N GLY A 103 5.03 8.34 -1.73
CA GLY A 103 3.97 7.35 -1.91
C GLY A 103 3.56 6.67 -0.60
N GLN A 104 4.54 6.31 0.25
CA GLN A 104 4.27 5.69 1.55
C GLN A 104 3.59 6.67 2.54
N LEU A 105 3.95 7.95 2.53
CA LEU A 105 3.39 8.95 3.45
C LEU A 105 2.01 9.46 3.00
N VAL A 106 1.80 9.60 1.69
CA VAL A 106 0.61 10.26 1.14
C VAL A 106 -0.56 9.31 0.92
N VAL A 107 -0.39 8.01 0.66
CA VAL A 107 -1.54 7.24 0.15
C VAL A 107 -1.66 5.79 0.62
N LYS A 108 -2.93 5.38 0.74
CA LYS A 108 -3.45 4.00 0.72
C LYS A 108 -2.60 3.16 -0.23
N SER A 109 -2.11 2.00 0.22
CA SER A 109 -1.22 1.13 -0.56
C SER A 109 -1.75 0.72 -1.95
N ARG A 110 -3.06 0.92 -2.21
CA ARG A 110 -3.73 0.72 -3.50
C ARG A 110 -3.26 1.68 -4.61
N ASP A 111 -3.07 2.96 -4.30
CA ASP A 111 -2.86 3.99 -5.32
C ASP A 111 -1.40 4.11 -5.76
N THR A 112 -0.50 3.40 -5.08
CA THR A 112 0.93 3.39 -5.37
C THR A 112 1.39 2.07 -6.01
N PHE A 113 0.44 1.25 -6.45
CA PHE A 113 0.73 0.12 -7.33
C PHE A 113 1.30 0.62 -8.68
N PRO A 114 2.34 -0.02 -9.24
CA PRO A 114 3.05 -1.21 -8.77
C PRO A 114 4.26 -0.95 -7.85
N PHE A 115 4.56 0.30 -7.50
CA PHE A 115 5.88 0.69 -6.99
C PHE A 115 6.10 0.43 -5.49
N THR A 116 5.06 0.41 -4.66
CA THR A 116 5.25 0.51 -3.18
C THR A 116 4.30 -0.32 -2.32
N ALA A 117 3.43 -1.13 -2.92
CA ALA A 117 2.48 -1.98 -2.17
C ALA A 117 3.17 -3.25 -1.60
N TRP A 118 4.14 -3.09 -0.70
CA TRP A 118 4.87 -4.21 -0.08
C TRP A 118 3.94 -5.22 0.60
N THR A 119 2.80 -4.77 1.12
CA THR A 119 1.76 -5.62 1.70
C THR A 119 1.06 -6.54 0.69
N MET A 120 1.09 -6.21 -0.60
CA MET A 120 0.64 -7.10 -1.67
C MET A 120 1.65 -8.22 -1.96
N TYR A 121 2.95 -7.94 -1.82
CA TYR A 121 4.03 -8.90 -2.07
C TYR A 121 4.43 -9.72 -0.83
N ALA A 122 4.16 -9.23 0.38
CA ALA A 122 4.50 -9.90 1.64
C ALA A 122 3.50 -11.00 2.06
N ARG A 123 2.42 -11.23 1.29
CA ARG A 123 1.51 -12.35 1.54
C ARG A 123 2.15 -13.65 1.05
N ALA A 124 2.66 -14.44 1.99
CA ALA A 124 3.34 -15.71 1.76
C ALA A 124 2.47 -16.83 1.13
N GLU A 125 1.21 -16.57 0.80
CA GLU A 125 0.35 -17.57 0.16
C GLU A 125 0.42 -17.41 -1.36
N PRO A 126 1.01 -18.37 -2.10
CA PRO A 126 0.70 -18.55 -3.51
C PRO A 126 -0.79 -18.92 -3.60
N ARG A 127 -1.64 -17.90 -3.68
CA ARG A 127 -3.08 -18.08 -3.75
C ARG A 127 -3.42 -18.58 -5.14
N ARG A 128 -3.64 -19.88 -5.23
CA ARG A 128 -4.15 -20.58 -6.42
C ARG A 128 -5.43 -19.95 -6.97
N LEU A 129 -6.19 -19.28 -6.11
CA LEU A 129 -7.42 -18.56 -6.41
C LEU A 129 -7.31 -17.10 -5.98
N VAL A 130 -7.48 -16.17 -6.91
CA VAL A 130 -7.60 -14.73 -6.64
C VAL A 130 -9.08 -14.43 -6.40
N GLU A 131 -9.45 -14.21 -5.15
CA GLU A 131 -10.78 -13.76 -4.74
C GLU A 131 -10.76 -12.25 -4.48
N TYR A 132 -11.67 -11.50 -5.10
CA TYR A 132 -11.94 -10.11 -4.77
C TYR A 132 -13.43 -9.80 -4.82
N TYR A 133 -13.81 -8.70 -4.20
CA TYR A 133 -15.19 -8.25 -4.12
C TYR A 133 -15.32 -6.85 -4.69
N ARG A 134 -16.40 -6.60 -5.41
CA ARG A 134 -16.78 -5.26 -5.88
C ARG A 134 -18.16 -4.90 -5.35
N TYR A 135 -18.36 -3.59 -5.20
CA TYR A 135 -19.63 -3.03 -4.81
C TYR A 135 -20.11 -2.13 -5.92
N HIS A 136 -21.22 -2.49 -6.55
CA HIS A 136 -21.80 -1.73 -7.64
C HIS A 136 -23.12 -1.16 -7.16
N GLY A 137 -23.29 0.15 -7.26
CA GLY A 137 -24.52 0.82 -6.92
C GLY A 137 -25.18 1.46 -8.14
N VAL A 138 -26.46 1.80 -7.99
CA VAL A 138 -27.17 2.65 -8.94
C VAL A 138 -27.60 3.91 -8.20
N ASP A 139 -27.25 5.08 -8.70
CA ASP A 139 -27.62 6.36 -8.09
C ASP A 139 -29.07 6.78 -8.40
N ALA A 140 -29.50 7.90 -7.82
CA ALA A 140 -30.83 8.46 -8.03
C ALA A 140 -31.12 8.83 -9.50
N GLN A 141 -30.08 9.08 -10.28
CA GLN A 141 -30.14 9.41 -11.69
C GLN A 141 -30.11 8.16 -12.58
N GLY A 142 -30.00 6.96 -11.99
CA GLY A 142 -29.96 5.69 -12.73
C GLY A 142 -28.58 5.36 -13.29
N ARG A 143 -27.52 6.05 -12.85
CA ARG A 143 -26.15 5.78 -13.28
C ARG A 143 -25.54 4.68 -12.42
N ALA A 144 -24.80 3.79 -13.04
CA ALA A 144 -23.98 2.81 -12.34
C ALA A 144 -22.77 3.50 -11.69
N VAL A 145 -22.52 3.21 -10.43
CA VAL A 145 -21.42 3.79 -9.65
C VAL A 145 -20.65 2.67 -8.96
N ASP A 146 -19.33 2.70 -9.08
CA ASP A 146 -18.45 1.82 -8.30
C ASP A 146 -18.25 2.41 -6.92
N VAL A 147 -18.57 1.62 -5.89
CA VAL A 147 -18.46 2.03 -4.48
C VAL A 147 -17.29 1.28 -3.86
N ASP A 148 -16.36 2.01 -3.22
CA ASP A 148 -15.33 1.39 -2.38
C ASP A 148 -15.67 1.66 -0.91
N PRO A 149 -16.04 0.64 -0.11
CA PRO A 149 -16.27 0.82 1.32
C PRO A 149 -15.09 1.50 2.04
N ALA A 150 -13.86 1.31 1.55
CA ALA A 150 -12.67 1.93 2.13
C ALA A 150 -12.58 3.45 1.90
N ASP A 151 -13.32 3.99 0.94
CA ASP A 151 -13.41 5.43 0.68
C ASP A 151 -14.52 6.07 1.53
N GLU A 152 -15.62 5.35 1.75
CA GLU A 152 -16.76 5.87 2.52
C GLU A 152 -16.51 5.90 4.05
N PHE A 153 -15.72 4.97 4.57
CA PHE A 153 -15.36 4.93 6.00
C PHE A 153 -13.99 5.58 6.24
N THR A 154 -13.91 6.90 6.09
CA THR A 154 -12.67 7.69 6.23
C THR A 154 -12.01 7.63 7.62
N PHE A 155 -12.72 7.14 8.64
CA PHE A 155 -12.25 7.00 10.02
C PHE A 155 -11.68 5.61 10.35
N VAL A 156 -11.81 4.63 9.47
CA VAL A 156 -11.30 3.25 9.66
C VAL A 156 -10.19 2.98 8.66
N ASN A 157 -9.18 2.22 9.08
CA ASN A 157 -8.11 1.80 8.18
C ASN A 157 -8.69 0.99 7.00
N SER A 158 -8.42 1.41 5.77
CA SER A 158 -8.88 0.73 4.55
C SER A 158 -8.49 -0.76 4.49
N ALA A 159 -7.33 -1.13 5.05
CA ALA A 159 -6.90 -2.52 5.14
C ALA A 159 -7.75 -3.33 6.12
N GLU A 160 -8.22 -2.70 7.20
CA GLU A 160 -9.11 -3.32 8.17
C GLU A 160 -10.49 -3.56 7.55
N ILE A 161 -11.04 -2.58 6.83
CA ILE A 161 -12.29 -2.72 6.09
C ILE A 161 -12.17 -3.86 5.08
N ALA A 162 -11.12 -3.86 4.24
CA ALA A 162 -10.90 -4.92 3.26
C ALA A 162 -10.75 -6.31 3.91
N SER A 163 -10.11 -6.40 5.07
CA SER A 163 -9.99 -7.64 5.84
C SER A 163 -11.34 -8.12 6.37
N ARG A 164 -12.14 -7.22 6.97
CA ARG A 164 -13.49 -7.51 7.48
C ARG A 164 -14.43 -7.93 6.37
N VAL A 165 -14.43 -7.21 5.25
CA VAL A 165 -15.17 -7.54 4.02
C VAL A 165 -14.86 -8.96 3.58
N LYS A 166 -13.59 -9.32 3.51
CA LYS A 166 -13.19 -10.67 3.10
C LYS A 166 -13.61 -11.74 4.12
N TYR A 167 -13.54 -11.43 5.41
CA TYR A 167 -13.94 -12.35 6.48
C TYR A 167 -15.43 -12.68 6.43
N ILE A 168 -16.30 -11.70 6.11
CA ILE A 168 -17.74 -11.94 5.97
C ILE A 168 -18.15 -12.38 4.56
N GLY A 169 -17.44 -11.93 3.53
CA GLY A 169 -17.75 -12.17 2.13
C GLY A 169 -17.53 -13.62 1.73
N ARG A 170 -16.41 -14.23 2.17
CA ARG A 170 -16.07 -15.61 1.79
C ARG A 170 -17.06 -16.65 2.33
N PRO A 171 -17.49 -16.60 3.60
CA PRO A 171 -18.55 -17.49 4.08
C PRO A 171 -19.90 -17.23 3.39
N ALA A 172 -20.21 -15.98 3.03
CA ALA A 172 -21.46 -15.64 2.34
C ALA A 172 -21.57 -16.21 0.91
N THR A 173 -20.43 -16.59 0.31
CA THR A 173 -20.33 -17.18 -1.04
C THR A 173 -20.14 -18.70 -1.04
N THR A 174 -20.13 -19.35 0.12
CA THR A 174 -20.06 -20.82 0.23
C THR A 174 -21.36 -21.48 -0.27
N PRO A 175 -21.41 -22.79 -0.60
CA PRO A 175 -22.62 -23.48 -1.04
C PRO A 175 -23.79 -23.38 -0.05
N GLU A 176 -25.03 -23.54 -0.53
CA GLU A 176 -26.22 -23.55 0.33
C GLU A 176 -26.17 -24.68 1.35
N GLY A 177 -26.70 -24.42 2.55
CA GLY A 177 -26.63 -25.35 3.69
C GLY A 177 -25.30 -25.37 4.43
N THR A 178 -24.28 -24.60 4.00
CA THR A 178 -23.03 -24.46 4.76
C THR A 178 -23.28 -23.73 6.09
N ALA A 179 -22.81 -24.29 7.20
CA ALA A 179 -22.94 -23.67 8.52
C ALA A 179 -22.35 -22.25 8.55
N GLY A 180 -23.10 -21.29 9.09
CA GLY A 180 -22.68 -19.88 9.18
C GLY A 180 -22.88 -19.05 7.90
N ARG A 181 -23.34 -19.65 6.78
CA ARG A 181 -23.61 -18.90 5.54
C ARG A 181 -24.66 -17.80 5.73
N GLU A 182 -25.80 -18.12 6.34
CA GLU A 182 -26.90 -17.16 6.52
C GLU A 182 -26.53 -16.02 7.47
N GLU A 183 -25.77 -16.32 8.53
CA GLU A 183 -25.23 -15.30 9.43
C GLU A 183 -24.27 -14.38 8.67
N ALA A 184 -23.38 -14.94 7.83
CA ALA A 184 -22.47 -14.16 7.01
C ALA A 184 -23.22 -13.30 5.97
N ARG A 185 -24.28 -13.83 5.33
CA ARG A 185 -25.15 -13.08 4.41
C ARG A 185 -25.85 -11.92 5.13
N THR A 186 -26.29 -12.13 6.36
CA THR A 186 -26.86 -11.08 7.21
C THR A 186 -25.83 -9.99 7.49
N ARG A 187 -24.62 -10.36 7.92
CA ARG A 187 -23.52 -9.40 8.15
C ARG A 187 -23.12 -8.63 6.88
N VAL A 188 -23.14 -9.28 5.72
CA VAL A 188 -22.89 -8.61 4.42
C VAL A 188 -24.02 -7.61 4.13
N ARG A 189 -25.28 -7.96 4.36
CA ARG A 189 -26.42 -7.04 4.20
C ARG A 189 -26.28 -5.82 5.11
N ASP A 190 -25.93 -6.03 6.38
CA ASP A 190 -25.71 -4.94 7.34
C ASP A 190 -24.57 -4.02 6.91
N LEU A 191 -23.47 -4.60 6.40
CA LEU A 191 -22.37 -3.84 5.81
C LEU A 191 -22.85 -3.00 4.61
N LEU A 192 -23.60 -3.59 3.68
CA LEU A 192 -24.11 -2.87 2.51
C LEU A 192 -24.99 -1.69 2.91
N THR A 193 -25.87 -1.89 3.90
CA THR A 193 -26.71 -0.81 4.44
C THR A 193 -25.85 0.30 5.05
N ALA A 194 -24.82 -0.06 5.82
CA ALA A 194 -23.92 0.92 6.42
C ALA A 194 -23.09 1.70 5.37
N VAL A 195 -22.62 1.02 4.33
CA VAL A 195 -21.89 1.63 3.19
C VAL A 195 -22.81 2.57 2.43
N ALA A 196 -24.02 2.15 2.08
CA ALA A 196 -24.99 2.99 1.38
C ALA A 196 -25.36 4.25 2.19
N ALA A 197 -25.54 4.09 3.51
CA ALA A 197 -25.80 5.23 4.39
C ALA A 197 -24.59 6.19 4.47
N ALA A 198 -23.36 5.66 4.48
CA ALA A 198 -22.15 6.48 4.45
C ALA A 198 -22.01 7.23 3.12
N TYR A 199 -22.17 6.53 2.01
CA TYR A 199 -22.15 7.10 0.66
C TYR A 199 -23.20 8.21 0.48
N ASN A 200 -24.44 7.98 0.90
CA ASN A 200 -25.51 8.97 0.74
C ASN A 200 -25.29 10.22 1.59
N ARG A 201 -24.56 10.12 2.71
CA ARG A 201 -24.14 11.29 3.49
C ARG A 201 -23.02 12.08 2.81
N SER A 202 -22.08 11.39 2.14
CA SER A 202 -20.98 12.03 1.40
C SER A 202 -21.42 12.58 0.04
N HIS A 203 -22.49 12.03 -0.55
CA HIS A 203 -22.99 12.35 -1.89
C HIS A 203 -24.49 12.70 -1.89
N PRO A 204 -24.91 13.79 -1.23
CA PRO A 204 -26.32 14.15 -1.09
C PRO A 204 -27.04 14.42 -2.42
N ASP A 205 -26.32 14.87 -3.45
CA ASP A 205 -26.87 15.18 -4.78
C ASP A 205 -27.05 13.96 -5.68
N ALA A 206 -26.45 12.83 -5.32
CA ALA A 206 -26.49 11.59 -6.09
C ALA A 206 -26.57 10.36 -5.18
N PRO A 207 -27.61 10.23 -4.33
CA PRO A 207 -27.71 9.12 -3.39
C PRO A 207 -27.94 7.80 -4.14
N LEU A 208 -27.43 6.71 -3.58
CA LEU A 208 -27.66 5.35 -4.05
C LEU A 208 -29.11 4.93 -3.82
N ARG A 209 -29.68 4.30 -4.84
CA ARG A 209 -30.96 3.57 -4.84
C ARG A 209 -30.77 2.07 -4.63
N SER A 210 -29.65 1.53 -5.08
CA SER A 210 -29.29 0.13 -4.86
C SER A 210 -27.80 -0.02 -4.65
N LEU A 211 -27.42 -1.10 -3.97
CA LEU A 211 -26.03 -1.50 -3.80
C LEU A 211 -25.93 -3.02 -3.86
N GLU A 212 -25.01 -3.51 -4.67
CA GLU A 212 -24.79 -4.93 -4.95
C GLU A 212 -23.40 -5.35 -4.50
N PHE A 213 -23.31 -6.51 -3.86
CA PHE A 213 -22.05 -7.17 -3.51
C PHE A 213 -21.76 -8.27 -4.52
N VAL A 214 -20.70 -8.09 -5.31
CA VAL A 214 -20.32 -9.02 -6.36
C VAL A 214 -18.99 -9.69 -6.00
N HIS A 215 -18.98 -11.02 -6.06
CA HIS A 215 -17.78 -11.82 -5.82
C HIS A 215 -17.15 -12.25 -7.13
N TYR A 216 -15.85 -12.02 -7.22
CA TYR A 216 -15.00 -12.41 -8.34
C TYR A 216 -13.99 -13.43 -7.82
N ALA A 217 -13.99 -14.62 -8.43
CA ALA A 217 -13.04 -15.67 -8.13
C ALA A 217 -12.32 -16.07 -9.42
N TRP A 218 -11.00 -15.95 -9.45
CA TRP A 218 -10.18 -16.27 -10.61
C TRP A 218 -9.14 -17.34 -10.27
N ASP A 219 -9.25 -18.50 -10.92
CA ASP A 219 -8.24 -19.55 -10.90
C ASP A 219 -7.32 -19.40 -12.12
N TYR A 220 -6.06 -18.98 -11.88
CA TYR A 220 -5.11 -18.72 -12.95
C TYR A 220 -4.50 -20.01 -13.55
N ARG A 221 -4.80 -21.19 -13.00
CA ARG A 221 -4.29 -22.47 -13.52
C ARG A 221 -5.17 -23.07 -14.60
N THR A 222 -6.47 -22.80 -14.56
CA THR A 222 -7.45 -23.51 -15.36
C THR A 222 -7.86 -22.76 -16.62
N GLN A 223 -7.69 -21.44 -16.69
CA GLN A 223 -8.15 -20.65 -17.85
C GLN A 223 -7.25 -19.44 -18.17
N PRO A 224 -6.77 -19.29 -19.43
CA PRO A 224 -6.27 -18.02 -19.93
C PRO A 224 -7.50 -17.15 -20.25
N LEU A 225 -7.74 -16.08 -19.48
CA LEU A 225 -8.75 -15.05 -19.77
C LEU A 225 -10.22 -15.53 -19.81
N ALA A 226 -10.62 -16.51 -19.01
CA ALA A 226 -12.05 -16.76 -18.87
C ALA A 226 -12.74 -15.66 -18.07
N GLU A 227 -13.88 -15.22 -18.62
CA GLU A 227 -14.86 -14.33 -18.04
C GLU A 227 -15.03 -14.61 -16.54
N VAL A 228 -14.70 -13.62 -15.72
CA VAL A 228 -15.02 -13.72 -14.31
C VAL A 228 -16.53 -13.68 -14.21
N VAL A 229 -17.18 -14.82 -13.99
CA VAL A 229 -18.63 -14.89 -13.87
C VAL A 229 -19.01 -14.15 -12.59
N PRO A 230 -19.56 -12.93 -12.70
CA PRO A 230 -19.97 -12.18 -11.53
C PRO A 230 -21.21 -12.88 -10.99
N SER A 231 -21.06 -13.54 -9.84
CA SER A 231 -22.23 -14.03 -9.11
C SER A 231 -22.67 -12.91 -8.16
N PRO A 232 -23.80 -12.22 -8.42
CA PRO A 232 -24.34 -11.30 -7.44
C PRO A 232 -24.65 -12.11 -6.19
N VAL A 233 -23.94 -11.79 -5.11
CA VAL A 233 -24.04 -12.56 -3.87
C VAL A 233 -25.27 -12.08 -3.10
N LEU A 234 -25.43 -10.76 -3.03
CA LEU A 234 -26.48 -10.03 -2.32
C LEU A 234 -26.67 -8.64 -2.95
N SER A 235 -27.92 -8.20 -3.06
CA SER A 235 -28.27 -6.82 -3.39
C SER A 235 -29.21 -6.26 -2.33
N ILE A 236 -29.12 -4.95 -2.09
CA ILE A 236 -30.07 -4.20 -1.28
C ILE A 236 -30.70 -3.08 -2.10
N GLN A 237 -31.97 -2.81 -1.83
CA GLN A 237 -32.62 -1.57 -2.24
C GLN A 237 -32.46 -0.57 -1.10
N VAL A 238 -32.10 0.66 -1.45
CA VAL A 238 -31.82 1.74 -0.53
C VAL A 238 -32.92 2.78 -0.70
N THR A 239 -33.75 2.93 0.32
CA THR A 239 -34.67 4.07 0.38
C THR A 239 -33.89 5.24 0.96
N PRO A 240 -33.64 6.32 0.19
CA PRO A 240 -32.94 7.47 0.74
C PRO A 240 -33.76 8.07 1.88
N GLU A 241 -33.16 8.23 3.06
CA GLU A 241 -33.77 9.01 4.13
C GLU A 241 -33.85 10.48 3.68
N PRO A 242 -34.97 11.18 3.94
CA PRO A 242 -35.06 12.60 3.63
C PRO A 242 -33.96 13.37 4.39
N ALA A 243 -33.23 14.22 3.68
CA ALA A 243 -32.21 15.08 4.27
C ALA A 243 -32.82 15.87 5.44
N ARG A 244 -32.22 15.72 6.63
CA ARG A 244 -32.56 16.51 7.81
C ARG A 244 -31.83 17.83 7.81
#